data_AF-A0AA38WWT6-F1
#
_entry.id   AF-A0AA38WWT6-F1
#
_cell.length_a   1.000
_cell.length_b   1.000
_cell.length_c   1.000
_cell.angle_alpha   90.00
_cell.angle_beta   90.00
_cell.angle_gamma   90.00
#
_symmetry.space_group_name_H-M   'P 1'
#
loop_
_entity.id
_entity.type
_entity.pdbx_description
1 polymer ?
#
loop_
_entity_poly.entity_id
_entity_poly.type
_entity_poly.pdbx_seq_one_letter_code
_entity_poly.pdbx_strand_id
1 'polypeptide(L)'
;MSRDPAGTDPRWEVLRMAARDDCQATAPTFPPWFQSRLIEDVQETLAQPITGPRSPIGDLVDGFLALRRHFWHVLDRYTKMLRHALAPRDDDLWKQANQALEMAERVLRRLPWIEIGVEENERGVFLVRQSVLAVETVIVASEFRLLEYGDHDLAYMSRFERARLRYKFKQLLTRLQAPQLRDADYENDVLSSMELEELPVLEIQHAVDDDFCPICRCEVEDEDVSMVATHWCCKKAFHANCLLPWLLAPHNQARSCPHCRQPGDLEFIGQVLEVSTRTLKIL
;
A
#
# COMPACT_ATOMS: atom_id res chain seq x y z
N MET A 1 16.68 -36.08 47.20
CA MET A 1 17.44 -35.33 46.17
C MET A 1 16.44 -34.47 45.41
N SER A 2 16.32 -33.20 45.81
CA SER A 2 15.46 -32.21 45.18
C SER A 2 16.17 -31.68 43.93
N ARG A 3 15.47 -31.59 42.79
CA ARG A 3 15.96 -30.94 41.57
C ARG A 3 15.28 -29.58 41.44
N ASP A 4 16.05 -28.51 41.60
CA ASP A 4 15.65 -27.15 41.21
C ASP A 4 15.52 -27.06 39.69
N PRO A 5 14.46 -26.43 39.15
CA PRO A 5 14.38 -26.11 37.74
C PRO A 5 14.91 -24.70 37.47
N ALA A 6 15.70 -24.58 36.41
CA ALA A 6 15.93 -23.38 35.61
C ALA A 6 16.46 -22.13 36.36
N GLY A 7 17.78 -22.08 36.53
CA GLY A 7 18.48 -20.80 36.65
C GLY A 7 18.40 -20.06 35.31
N THR A 8 17.66 -18.96 35.26
CA THR A 8 17.70 -18.00 34.16
C THR A 8 19.07 -17.35 34.12
N ASP A 9 19.75 -17.44 32.96
CA ASP A 9 21.06 -16.84 32.76
C ASP A 9 20.96 -15.30 32.88
N PRO A 10 21.71 -14.67 33.81
CA PRO A 10 21.63 -13.24 34.11
C PRO A 10 21.97 -12.33 32.92
N ARG A 11 22.62 -12.84 31.85
CA ARG A 11 22.79 -12.08 30.60
C ARG A 11 21.47 -11.72 29.92
N TRP A 12 20.44 -12.57 30.05
CA TRP A 12 19.11 -12.30 29.47
C TRP A 12 18.27 -11.32 30.29
N GLU A 13 18.61 -11.13 31.57
CA GLU A 13 18.00 -10.11 32.43
C GLU A 13 18.55 -8.72 32.11
N VAL A 14 19.86 -8.63 31.83
CA VAL A 14 20.49 -7.37 31.39
C VAL A 14 19.95 -6.92 30.02
N LEU A 15 19.72 -7.84 29.07
CA LEU A 15 19.09 -7.50 27.79
C LEU A 15 17.60 -7.12 27.93
N ARG A 16 16.86 -7.75 28.86
CA ARG A 16 15.46 -7.37 29.16
C ARG A 16 15.34 -6.03 29.88
N MET A 17 16.32 -5.66 30.69
CA MET A 17 16.36 -4.36 31.36
C MET A 17 16.79 -3.24 30.39
N ALA A 18 17.79 -3.50 29.52
CA ALA A 18 18.17 -2.56 28.47
C ALA A 18 17.02 -2.28 27.48
N ALA A 19 16.21 -3.29 27.15
CA ALA A 19 15.01 -3.11 26.31
C ALA A 19 13.85 -2.38 27.01
N ARG A 20 13.86 -2.27 28.35
CA ARG A 20 12.82 -1.57 29.12
C ARG A 20 13.14 -0.09 29.34
N ASP A 21 14.41 0.28 29.45
CA ASP A 21 14.80 1.65 29.75
C ASP A 21 14.84 2.58 28.52
N ASP A 22 14.88 2.04 27.29
CA ASP A 22 14.74 2.81 26.03
C ASP A 22 13.28 2.94 25.52
N CYS A 23 12.30 2.39 26.25
CA CYS A 23 10.87 2.39 25.87
C CYS A 23 10.13 3.74 26.09
N GLN A 24 10.85 4.87 26.10
CA GLN A 24 10.25 6.18 25.79
C GLN A 24 10.46 6.55 24.30
N ALA A 25 10.74 5.58 23.44
CA ALA A 25 10.66 5.76 22.00
C ALA A 25 9.25 6.29 21.64
N THR A 26 9.20 7.55 21.21
CA THR A 26 7.99 8.16 20.65
C THR A 26 7.44 7.23 19.58
N ALA A 27 6.15 6.92 19.64
CA ALA A 27 5.51 6.02 18.68
C ALA A 27 5.91 6.42 17.24
N PRO A 28 6.29 5.46 16.40
CA PRO A 28 6.77 5.77 15.07
C PRO A 28 5.75 6.60 14.29
N THR A 29 6.16 7.80 13.87
CA THR A 29 5.28 8.72 13.15
C THR A 29 5.34 8.45 11.66
N PHE A 30 4.27 7.85 11.13
CA PHE A 30 4.10 7.76 9.68
C PHE A 30 4.09 9.15 9.03
N PRO A 31 4.51 9.28 7.77
CA PRO A 31 4.39 10.55 7.10
C PRO A 31 2.90 10.91 6.90
N PRO A 32 2.52 12.20 6.92
CA PRO A 32 1.11 12.62 6.83
C PRO A 32 0.37 12.10 5.59
N TRP A 33 1.10 11.89 4.48
CA TRP A 33 0.54 11.33 3.25
C TRP A 33 0.18 9.86 3.37
N PHE A 34 0.79 9.12 4.28
CA PHE A 34 0.47 7.73 4.56
C PHE A 34 -0.65 7.63 5.61
N GLN A 35 -0.61 8.48 6.64
CA GLN A 35 -1.58 8.47 7.75
C GLN A 35 -3.03 8.73 7.30
N SER A 36 -3.23 9.51 6.23
CA SER A 36 -4.51 10.21 6.06
C SER A 36 -5.71 9.37 5.63
N ARG A 37 -5.57 8.15 5.06
CA ARG A 37 -6.75 7.32 4.66
C ARG A 37 -6.52 5.81 4.55
N LEU A 38 -5.67 5.20 5.37
CA LEU A 38 -5.48 3.73 5.34
C LEU A 38 -6.73 2.93 5.72
N ILE A 39 -7.77 3.57 6.27
CA ILE A 39 -8.98 2.92 6.77
C ILE A 39 -10.20 3.15 5.85
N GLU A 40 -10.31 4.31 5.19
CA GLU A 40 -11.51 4.67 4.41
C GLU A 40 -11.58 3.90 3.07
N ASP A 41 -10.44 3.68 2.41
CA ASP A 41 -10.41 3.06 1.08
C ASP A 41 -10.55 1.53 1.10
N VAL A 42 -10.08 0.85 2.16
CA VAL A 42 -10.23 -0.61 2.28
C VAL A 42 -11.71 -0.98 2.43
N GLN A 43 -12.50 -0.13 3.10
CA GLN A 43 -13.93 -0.36 3.30
C GLN A 43 -14.78 0.15 2.12
N GLU A 44 -14.46 1.28 1.50
CA GLU A 44 -15.20 1.79 0.33
C GLU A 44 -15.08 0.87 -0.90
N THR A 45 -13.95 0.18 -1.05
CA THR A 45 -13.74 -0.77 -2.16
C THR A 45 -14.72 -1.95 -2.13
N LEU A 46 -15.21 -2.30 -0.93
CA LEU A 46 -16.15 -3.39 -0.67
C LEU A 46 -17.62 -2.92 -0.54
N ALA A 47 -17.88 -1.61 -0.65
CA ALA A 47 -19.21 -1.05 -0.40
C ALA A 47 -20.15 -1.21 -1.61
N GLN A 48 -20.95 -2.27 -1.50
CA GLN A 48 -22.26 -2.60 -2.06
C GLN A 48 -22.51 -2.55 -3.59
N PRO A 49 -23.01 -3.66 -4.17
CA PRO A 49 -23.57 -3.63 -5.52
C PRO A 49 -24.74 -2.65 -5.55
N ILE A 50 -24.74 -1.74 -6.52
CA ILE A 50 -25.82 -0.78 -6.69
C ILE A 50 -27.05 -1.55 -7.19
N THR A 51 -27.96 -1.86 -6.28
CA THR A 51 -29.17 -2.63 -6.57
C THR A 51 -30.26 -1.70 -7.12
N GLY A 52 -30.29 -1.53 -8.44
CA GLY A 52 -31.38 -0.84 -9.12
C GLY A 52 -31.25 -0.90 -10.64
N PRO A 53 -32.37 -0.86 -11.39
CA PRO A 53 -32.32 -0.79 -12.85
C PRO A 53 -31.71 0.56 -13.26
N ARG A 54 -30.47 0.54 -13.73
CA ARG A 54 -29.77 1.71 -14.25
C ARG A 54 -29.73 1.68 -15.77
N SER A 55 -29.71 2.87 -16.37
CA SER A 55 -29.46 2.97 -17.80
C SER A 55 -27.97 2.70 -18.07
N PRO A 56 -27.61 2.02 -19.17
CA PRO A 56 -26.21 1.78 -19.52
C PRO A 56 -25.36 3.06 -19.60
N ILE A 57 -25.99 4.18 -19.99
CA ILE A 57 -25.34 5.49 -20.06
C ILE A 57 -25.02 6.01 -18.64
N GLY A 58 -25.93 5.82 -17.68
CA GLY A 58 -25.71 6.24 -16.30
C GLY A 58 -24.54 5.52 -15.64
N ASP A 59 -24.43 4.20 -15.86
CA ASP A 59 -23.31 3.42 -15.33
C ASP A 59 -21.96 3.82 -15.95
N LEU A 60 -21.95 4.14 -17.25
CA LEU A 60 -20.75 4.61 -17.93
C LEU A 60 -20.29 5.98 -17.37
N VAL A 61 -21.21 6.92 -17.19
CA VAL A 61 -20.92 8.25 -16.62
C VAL A 61 -20.40 8.10 -15.18
N ASP A 62 -21.05 7.28 -14.35
CA ASP A 62 -20.62 7.04 -12.97
C ASP A 62 -19.20 6.42 -12.92
N GLY A 63 -18.91 5.50 -13.84
CA GLY A 63 -17.59 4.89 -13.99
C GLY A 63 -16.51 5.93 -14.32
N PHE A 64 -16.74 6.79 -15.31
CA PHE A 64 -15.80 7.85 -15.66
C PHE A 64 -15.61 8.87 -14.53
N LEU A 65 -16.67 9.23 -13.81
CA LEU A 65 -16.56 10.09 -12.63
C LEU A 65 -15.76 9.43 -11.51
N ALA A 66 -15.90 8.11 -11.32
CA ALA A 66 -15.09 7.35 -10.37
C ALA A 66 -13.61 7.32 -10.76
N LEU A 67 -13.30 7.09 -12.04
CA LEU A 67 -11.93 7.19 -12.57
C LEU A 67 -11.33 8.58 -12.37
N ARG A 68 -12.09 9.63 -12.68
CA ARG A 68 -11.64 11.01 -12.48
C ARG A 68 -11.29 11.27 -11.01
N ARG A 69 -12.17 10.89 -10.07
CA ARG A 69 -11.91 11.03 -8.63
C ARG A 69 -10.66 10.26 -8.22
N HIS A 70 -10.48 9.05 -8.75
CA HIS A 70 -9.30 8.24 -8.50
C HIS A 70 -8.01 8.93 -9.00
N PHE A 71 -7.99 9.46 -10.22
CA PHE A 71 -6.82 10.16 -10.73
C PHE A 71 -6.47 11.42 -9.92
N TRP A 72 -7.47 12.21 -9.50
CA TRP A 72 -7.23 13.33 -8.59
C TRP A 72 -6.59 12.87 -7.28
N HIS A 73 -7.05 11.74 -6.75
CA HIS A 73 -6.47 11.15 -5.56
C HIS A 73 -5.02 10.72 -5.78
N VAL A 74 -4.72 10.04 -6.89
CA VAL A 74 -3.35 9.65 -7.25
C VAL A 74 -2.43 10.88 -7.34
N LEU A 75 -2.85 11.94 -8.02
CA LEU A 75 -2.04 13.16 -8.16
C LEU A 75 -1.77 13.82 -6.81
N ASP A 76 -2.78 13.95 -5.95
CA ASP A 76 -2.60 14.50 -4.60
C ASP A 76 -1.61 13.66 -3.78
N ARG A 77 -1.73 12.33 -3.84
CA ARG A 77 -0.85 11.40 -3.13
C ARG A 77 0.58 11.47 -3.62
N TYR A 78 0.79 11.34 -4.93
CA TYR A 78 2.12 11.36 -5.54
C TYR A 78 2.81 12.70 -5.32
N THR A 79 2.08 13.81 -5.41
CA THR A 79 2.61 15.13 -5.06
C THR A 79 3.15 15.16 -3.63
N LYS A 80 2.39 14.62 -2.67
CA LYS A 80 2.83 14.58 -1.26
C LYS A 80 4.01 13.64 -1.07
N MET A 81 3.99 12.44 -1.65
CA MET A 81 5.10 11.48 -1.58
C MET A 81 6.39 12.10 -2.08
N LEU A 82 6.37 12.71 -3.27
CA LEU A 82 7.53 13.37 -3.86
C LEU A 82 8.03 14.54 -2.99
N ARG A 83 7.14 15.33 -2.39
CA ARG A 83 7.55 16.43 -1.49
C ARG A 83 8.32 15.93 -0.28
N HIS A 84 7.95 14.76 0.23
CA HIS A 84 8.61 14.18 1.37
C HIS A 84 9.88 13.39 0.99
N ALA A 85 9.87 12.69 -0.14
CA ALA A 85 10.98 11.84 -0.58
C ALA A 85 12.09 12.61 -1.32
N LEU A 86 11.74 13.61 -2.13
CA LEU A 86 12.68 14.23 -3.09
C LEU A 86 12.98 15.71 -2.84
N ALA A 87 12.03 16.49 -2.29
CA ALA A 87 12.20 17.94 -2.19
C ALA A 87 13.48 18.43 -1.46
N PRO A 88 14.11 17.67 -0.53
CA PRO A 88 15.39 18.07 0.04
C PRO A 88 16.63 17.53 -0.71
N ARG A 89 16.49 16.63 -1.69
CA ARG A 89 17.57 15.74 -2.13
C ARG A 89 17.89 15.78 -3.65
N ASP A 90 16.93 16.09 -4.53
CA ASP A 90 17.16 16.12 -5.99
C ASP A 90 16.21 17.07 -6.75
N ASP A 91 16.74 18.24 -7.12
CA ASP A 91 15.97 19.30 -7.80
C ASP A 91 15.52 18.93 -9.22
N ASP A 92 16.30 18.12 -9.94
CA ASP A 92 16.01 17.81 -11.34
C ASP A 92 14.95 16.72 -11.47
N LEU A 93 15.01 15.69 -10.62
CA LEU A 93 13.93 14.71 -10.50
C LEU A 93 12.62 15.37 -10.05
N TRP A 94 12.69 16.29 -9.09
CA TRP A 94 11.53 17.03 -8.63
C TRP A 94 10.88 17.86 -9.76
N LYS A 95 11.68 18.58 -10.57
CA LYS A 95 11.15 19.34 -11.72
C LYS A 95 10.47 18.44 -12.74
N GLN A 96 11.07 17.30 -13.07
CA GLN A 96 10.50 16.34 -14.02
C GLN A 96 9.15 15.80 -13.52
N ALA A 97 9.07 15.38 -12.25
CA ALA A 97 7.83 14.89 -11.67
C ALA A 97 6.76 15.99 -11.58
N ASN A 98 7.14 17.20 -11.17
CA ASN A 98 6.20 18.32 -11.07
C ASN A 98 5.62 18.71 -12.44
N GLN A 99 6.44 18.71 -13.51
CA GLN A 99 5.95 18.95 -14.87
C GLN A 99 4.93 17.89 -15.31
N ALA A 100 5.17 16.61 -14.99
CA ALA A 100 4.24 15.54 -15.29
C ALA A 100 2.93 15.65 -14.48
N LEU A 101 3.01 16.00 -13.20
CA LEU A 101 1.84 16.27 -12.34
C LEU A 101 0.99 17.42 -12.88
N GLU A 102 1.61 18.55 -13.25
CA GLU A 102 0.92 19.71 -13.83
C GLU A 102 0.24 19.38 -15.16
N MET A 103 0.86 18.52 -15.98
CA MET A 103 0.25 18.03 -17.21
C MET A 103 -1.00 17.20 -16.91
N ALA A 104 -0.89 16.22 -16.00
CA ALA A 104 -2.01 15.38 -15.59
C ALA A 104 -3.18 16.21 -15.05
N GLU A 105 -2.88 17.18 -14.19
CA GLU A 105 -3.86 18.09 -13.60
C GLU A 105 -4.58 18.91 -14.68
N ARG A 106 -3.82 19.46 -15.64
CA ARG A 106 -4.37 20.23 -16.75
C ARG A 106 -5.32 19.40 -17.61
N VAL A 107 -4.99 18.14 -17.88
CA VAL A 107 -5.85 17.22 -18.62
C VAL A 107 -7.12 16.93 -17.82
N LEU A 108 -7.01 16.56 -16.54
CA LEU A 108 -8.17 16.28 -15.67
C LEU A 108 -9.14 17.47 -15.55
N ARG A 109 -8.62 18.70 -15.51
CA ARG A 109 -9.43 19.92 -15.45
C ARG A 109 -10.17 20.20 -16.76
N ARG A 110 -9.59 19.84 -17.91
CA ARG A 110 -10.15 20.13 -19.24
C ARG A 110 -11.09 19.05 -19.77
N LEU A 111 -11.07 17.86 -19.18
CA LEU A 111 -11.89 16.77 -19.67
C LEU A 111 -13.39 17.07 -19.45
N PRO A 112 -14.21 17.02 -20.52
CA PRO A 112 -15.64 17.32 -20.46
C PRO A 112 -16.42 16.03 -20.17
N TRP A 113 -16.24 15.52 -18.95
CA TRP A 113 -16.69 14.20 -18.47
C TRP A 113 -18.20 13.89 -18.57
N ILE A 114 -19.02 14.84 -19.00
CA ILE A 114 -20.49 14.72 -19.04
C ILE A 114 -21.06 15.11 -20.41
N GLU A 115 -20.37 15.94 -21.20
CA GLU A 115 -20.94 16.54 -22.41
C GLU A 115 -20.38 15.98 -23.73
N ILE A 116 -19.24 15.27 -23.70
CA ILE A 116 -18.61 14.76 -24.92
C ILE A 116 -18.51 13.23 -24.93
N GLY A 117 -18.60 12.67 -26.13
CA GLY A 117 -18.66 11.25 -26.42
C GLY A 117 -17.55 10.43 -25.75
N VAL A 118 -17.83 9.13 -25.59
CA VAL A 118 -16.98 8.14 -24.92
C VAL A 118 -15.52 8.22 -25.36
N GLU A 119 -15.28 8.36 -26.66
CA GLU A 119 -13.93 8.43 -27.26
C GLU A 119 -13.04 9.53 -26.68
N GLU A 120 -13.58 10.72 -26.39
CA GLU A 120 -12.79 11.81 -25.83
C GLU A 120 -12.45 11.58 -24.36
N ASN A 121 -13.36 10.97 -23.60
CA ASN A 121 -13.10 10.56 -22.23
C ASN A 121 -12.02 9.48 -22.18
N GLU A 122 -12.03 8.54 -23.11
CA GLU A 122 -10.99 7.51 -23.22
C GLU A 122 -9.61 8.10 -23.54
N ARG A 123 -9.53 9.03 -24.51
CA ARG A 123 -8.28 9.77 -24.79
C ARG A 123 -7.79 10.54 -23.56
N GLY A 124 -8.71 11.13 -22.80
CA GLY A 124 -8.43 11.78 -21.55
C GLY A 124 -7.81 10.87 -20.50
N VAL A 125 -8.45 9.74 -20.26
CA VAL A 125 -7.96 8.69 -19.35
C VAL A 125 -6.56 8.24 -19.75
N PHE A 126 -6.32 8.04 -21.06
CA PHE A 126 -5.01 7.67 -21.59
C PHE A 126 -3.93 8.72 -21.29
N LEU A 127 -4.21 10.01 -21.53
CA LEU A 127 -3.24 11.09 -21.29
C LEU A 127 -2.91 11.29 -19.80
N VAL A 128 -3.94 11.22 -18.94
CA VAL A 128 -3.73 11.30 -17.48
C VAL A 128 -2.88 10.13 -17.02
N ARG A 129 -3.16 8.92 -17.52
CA ARG A 129 -2.36 7.73 -17.23
C ARG A 129 -0.90 7.88 -17.63
N GLN A 130 -0.60 8.33 -18.86
CA GLN A 130 0.78 8.56 -19.30
C GLN A 130 1.52 9.52 -18.38
N SER A 131 0.82 10.56 -17.92
CA SER A 131 1.38 11.53 -16.97
C SER A 131 1.62 10.90 -15.58
N VAL A 132 0.70 10.07 -15.09
CA VAL A 132 0.86 9.30 -13.85
C VAL A 132 2.05 8.34 -13.93
N LEU A 133 2.23 7.63 -15.05
CA LEU A 133 3.34 6.70 -15.26
C LEU A 133 4.71 7.41 -15.22
N ALA A 134 4.80 8.60 -15.83
CA ALA A 134 6.00 9.43 -15.74
C ALA A 134 6.33 9.80 -14.29
N VAL A 135 5.31 10.15 -13.50
CA VAL A 135 5.47 10.44 -12.06
C VAL A 135 5.89 9.19 -11.28
N GLU A 136 5.27 8.04 -11.54
CA GLU A 136 5.63 6.78 -10.89
C GLU A 136 7.08 6.40 -11.15
N THR A 137 7.59 6.62 -12.36
CA THR A 137 8.99 6.34 -12.69
C THR A 137 9.94 7.13 -11.77
N VAL A 138 9.61 8.40 -11.48
CA VAL A 138 10.38 9.23 -10.55
C VAL A 138 10.23 8.75 -9.11
N ILE A 139 9.02 8.33 -8.69
CA ILE A 139 8.80 7.76 -7.35
C ILE A 139 9.63 6.48 -7.18
N VAL A 140 9.62 5.57 -8.15
CA VAL A 140 10.42 4.34 -8.12
C VAL A 140 11.91 4.66 -8.00
N ALA A 141 12.41 5.60 -8.80
CA ALA A 141 13.80 6.06 -8.67
C ALA A 141 14.10 6.62 -7.27
N SER A 142 13.15 7.33 -6.65
CA SER A 142 13.28 7.82 -5.28
C SER A 142 13.27 6.69 -4.23
N GLU A 143 12.46 5.65 -4.43
CA GLU A 143 12.39 4.47 -3.56
C GLU A 143 13.72 3.73 -3.53
N PHE A 144 14.35 3.53 -4.69
CA PHE A 144 15.70 2.95 -4.76
C PHE A 144 16.70 3.74 -3.90
N ARG A 145 16.68 5.06 -3.99
CA ARG A 145 17.56 5.91 -3.18
C ARG A 145 17.24 5.84 -1.69
N LEU A 146 15.96 5.81 -1.31
CA LEU A 146 15.56 5.63 0.08
C LEU A 146 16.13 4.34 0.66
N LEU A 147 16.09 3.25 -0.11
CA LEU A 147 16.71 1.98 0.29
C LEU A 147 18.24 2.09 0.42
N GLU A 148 18.93 2.78 -0.51
CA GLU A 148 20.37 3.03 -0.42
C GLU A 148 20.76 3.84 0.83
N TYR A 149 19.88 4.74 1.27
CA TYR A 149 20.09 5.56 2.47
C TYR A 149 19.67 4.86 3.77
N GLY A 150 19.09 3.66 3.71
CA GLY A 150 18.56 2.95 4.88
C GLY A 150 17.19 3.43 5.36
N ASP A 151 16.54 4.31 4.59
CA ASP A 151 15.16 4.81 4.82
C ASP A 151 14.13 3.74 4.35
N HIS A 152 14.27 2.50 4.85
CA HIS A 152 13.52 1.33 4.37
C HIS A 152 12.01 1.46 4.56
N ASP A 153 11.58 2.00 5.69
CA ASP A 153 10.17 2.18 6.05
C ASP A 153 9.45 3.11 5.06
N LEU A 154 10.06 4.24 4.69
CA LEU A 154 9.52 5.17 3.71
C LEU A 154 9.44 4.54 2.32
N ALA A 155 10.45 3.75 1.92
CA ALA A 155 10.44 3.03 0.65
C ALA A 155 9.29 2.01 0.61
N TYR A 156 9.09 1.22 1.66
CA TYR A 156 8.01 0.23 1.75
C TYR A 156 6.63 0.88 1.78
N MET A 157 6.45 1.97 2.52
CA MET A 157 5.19 2.74 2.50
C MET A 157 4.88 3.32 1.12
N SER A 158 5.90 3.81 0.42
CA SER A 158 5.76 4.35 -0.94
C SER A 158 5.31 3.26 -1.92
N ARG A 159 6.00 2.11 -1.89
CA ARG A 159 5.65 0.93 -2.70
C ARG A 159 4.23 0.45 -2.45
N PHE A 160 3.85 0.31 -1.19
CA PHE A 160 2.51 -0.11 -0.82
C PHE A 160 1.44 0.87 -1.32
N GLU A 161 1.66 2.18 -1.16
CA GLU A 161 0.70 3.17 -1.63
C GLU A 161 0.56 3.14 -3.16
N ARG A 162 1.67 3.01 -3.91
CA ARG A 162 1.62 2.81 -5.37
C ARG A 162 0.82 1.56 -5.73
N ALA A 163 1.12 0.43 -5.11
CA ALA A 163 0.43 -0.83 -5.39
C ALA A 163 -1.07 -0.75 -5.09
N ARG A 164 -1.44 -0.11 -3.96
CA ARG A 164 -2.83 0.12 -3.56
C ARG A 164 -3.58 0.99 -4.56
N LEU A 165 -2.97 2.09 -5.01
CA LEU A 165 -3.57 2.96 -6.02
C LEU A 165 -3.77 2.24 -7.35
N ARG A 166 -2.76 1.48 -7.80
CA ARG A 166 -2.84 0.65 -9.02
C ARG A 166 -3.94 -0.41 -8.93
N TYR A 167 -4.07 -1.09 -7.80
CA TYR A 167 -5.14 -2.06 -7.56
C TYR A 167 -6.52 -1.42 -7.67
N LYS A 168 -6.74 -0.28 -7.03
CA LYS A 168 -8.01 0.48 -7.12
C LYS A 168 -8.29 0.91 -8.57
N PHE A 169 -7.27 1.32 -9.32
CA PHE A 169 -7.41 1.62 -10.74
C PHE A 169 -7.87 0.41 -11.55
N LYS A 170 -7.23 -0.76 -11.37
CA LYS A 170 -7.62 -2.03 -12.03
C LYS A 170 -9.08 -2.36 -11.78
N GLN A 171 -9.54 -2.26 -10.53
CA GLN A 171 -10.93 -2.51 -10.18
C GLN A 171 -11.93 -1.54 -10.83
N LEU A 172 -11.58 -0.25 -10.91
CA LEU A 172 -12.42 0.75 -11.59
C LEU A 172 -12.53 0.46 -13.08
N LEU A 173 -11.43 0.07 -13.73
CA LEU A 173 -11.45 -0.31 -15.15
C LEU A 173 -12.33 -1.53 -15.41
N THR A 174 -12.21 -2.58 -14.58
CA THR A 174 -13.05 -3.79 -14.71
C THR A 174 -14.55 -3.45 -14.63
N ARG A 175 -14.92 -2.45 -13.83
CA ARG A 175 -16.31 -2.00 -13.67
C ARG A 175 -16.85 -1.18 -14.85
N LEU A 176 -16.01 -0.44 -15.57
CA LEU A 176 -16.47 0.45 -16.65
C LEU A 176 -17.08 -0.28 -17.85
N GLN A 177 -16.80 -1.58 -18.04
CA GLN A 177 -17.33 -2.43 -19.14
C GLN A 177 -17.29 -1.80 -20.55
N ALA A 178 -16.44 -0.79 -20.80
CA ALA A 178 -16.35 -0.10 -22.08
C ALA A 178 -15.47 -0.92 -23.04
N PRO A 179 -15.98 -1.35 -24.22
CA PRO A 179 -15.25 -2.22 -25.14
C PRO A 179 -13.93 -1.61 -25.67
N GLN A 180 -13.90 -0.31 -25.96
CA GLN A 180 -12.69 0.36 -26.47
C GLN A 180 -11.61 0.52 -25.38
N LEU A 181 -12.02 0.64 -24.10
CA LEU A 181 -11.13 0.46 -22.93
C LEU A 181 -10.81 -1.01 -22.62
N ARG A 182 -11.33 -2.01 -23.36
CA ARG A 182 -10.88 -3.40 -23.27
C ARG A 182 -9.88 -3.77 -24.37
N ASP A 183 -9.97 -3.11 -25.53
CA ASP A 183 -9.10 -3.39 -26.69
C ASP A 183 -7.70 -2.78 -26.56
N ALA A 184 -7.51 -1.78 -25.70
CA ALA A 184 -6.16 -1.40 -25.31
C ALA A 184 -5.55 -2.52 -24.46
N ASP A 185 -4.32 -2.91 -24.77
CA ASP A 185 -3.61 -3.98 -24.09
C ASP A 185 -3.12 -3.47 -22.73
N TYR A 186 -4.06 -3.27 -21.79
CA TYR A 186 -3.75 -2.72 -20.47
C TYR A 186 -2.85 -3.66 -19.67
N GLU A 187 -2.88 -4.96 -19.95
CA GLU A 187 -2.00 -5.93 -19.31
C GLU A 187 -0.54 -5.69 -19.73
N ASN A 188 -0.26 -5.57 -21.03
CA ASN A 188 1.11 -5.30 -21.50
C ASN A 188 1.52 -3.83 -21.38
N ASP A 189 0.60 -2.87 -21.48
CA ASP A 189 0.96 -1.44 -21.38
C ASP A 189 1.00 -0.94 -19.93
N VAL A 190 0.13 -1.45 -19.04
CA VAL A 190 -0.01 -0.99 -17.64
C VAL A 190 0.67 -1.97 -16.69
N LEU A 191 0.38 -3.26 -16.82
CA LEU A 191 0.78 -4.28 -15.84
C LEU A 191 2.20 -4.80 -16.08
N SER A 192 2.74 -4.78 -17.30
CA SER A 192 4.18 -5.10 -17.51
C SER A 192 5.12 -4.15 -16.75
N SER A 193 4.72 -2.88 -16.52
CA SER A 193 5.48 -1.96 -15.65
C SER A 193 5.39 -2.32 -14.15
N MET A 194 4.51 -3.26 -13.77
CA MET A 194 4.35 -3.79 -12.41
C MET A 194 5.23 -5.01 -12.12
N GLU A 195 5.64 -5.74 -13.17
CA GLU A 195 6.38 -7.01 -13.08
C GLU A 195 7.90 -6.84 -13.02
N LEU A 196 8.45 -5.69 -13.45
CA LEU A 196 9.89 -5.42 -13.43
C LEU A 196 10.49 -5.25 -12.01
N GLU A 197 9.67 -5.32 -10.96
CA GLU A 197 10.13 -5.13 -9.58
C GLU A 197 10.20 -6.48 -8.86
N GLU A 198 11.36 -7.14 -8.95
CA GLU A 198 11.73 -8.26 -8.09
C GLU A 198 11.90 -7.74 -6.65
N LEU A 199 10.86 -7.94 -5.85
CA LEU A 199 10.90 -7.61 -4.43
C LEU A 199 11.76 -8.64 -3.70
N PRO A 200 12.69 -8.25 -2.81
CA PRO A 200 13.52 -9.19 -2.06
C PRO A 200 12.63 -10.16 -1.29
N VAL A 201 12.83 -11.46 -1.48
CA VAL A 201 12.03 -12.50 -0.82
C VAL A 201 12.20 -12.35 0.69
N LEU A 202 11.18 -11.81 1.37
CA LEU A 202 11.13 -11.82 2.82
C LEU A 202 10.92 -13.26 3.27
N GLU A 203 11.93 -13.81 3.95
CA GLU A 203 11.82 -15.12 4.58
C GLU A 203 10.85 -15.02 5.76
N ILE A 204 9.69 -15.65 5.57
CA ILE A 204 8.64 -15.78 6.56
C ILE A 204 9.10 -16.81 7.58
N GLN A 205 9.49 -16.39 8.77
CA GLN A 205 9.81 -17.35 9.82
C GLN A 205 8.51 -17.88 10.42
N HIS A 206 8.18 -19.16 10.27
CA HIS A 206 7.03 -19.79 10.91
C HIS A 206 7.37 -20.22 12.35
N ALA A 207 6.41 -20.09 13.28
CA ALA A 207 6.47 -20.74 14.58
C ALA A 207 5.56 -21.97 14.58
N VAL A 208 6.08 -23.07 15.09
CA VAL A 208 5.59 -24.46 14.92
C VAL A 208 4.32 -24.78 15.72
N ASP A 209 3.79 -23.85 16.53
CA ASP A 209 2.88 -24.20 17.63
C ASP A 209 1.43 -23.68 17.52
N ASP A 210 1.03 -22.90 16.51
CA ASP A 210 -0.39 -22.55 16.28
C ASP A 210 -0.61 -21.98 14.86
N ASP A 211 -1.31 -22.73 14.01
CA ASP A 211 -1.61 -22.33 12.62
C ASP A 211 -2.85 -21.42 12.50
N PHE A 212 -3.27 -20.74 13.58
CA PHE A 212 -4.48 -19.89 13.56
C PHE A 212 -4.13 -18.42 13.73
N CYS A 213 -4.68 -17.58 12.86
CA CYS A 213 -4.55 -16.12 12.93
C CYS A 213 -5.31 -15.58 14.16
N PRO A 214 -4.65 -14.89 15.12
CA PRO A 214 -5.32 -14.40 16.33
C PRO A 214 -6.41 -13.35 16.12
N ILE A 215 -6.49 -12.75 14.93
CA ILE A 215 -7.46 -11.68 14.61
C ILE A 215 -8.77 -12.30 14.08
N CYS A 216 -8.71 -13.08 13.00
CA CYS A 216 -9.89 -13.67 12.36
C CYS A 216 -10.23 -15.06 12.89
N ARG A 217 -9.28 -15.73 13.57
CA ARG A 217 -9.38 -17.10 14.08
C ARG A 217 -9.51 -18.17 12.98
N CYS A 218 -9.12 -17.84 11.75
CA CYS A 218 -9.01 -18.79 10.64
C CYS A 218 -7.59 -19.39 10.59
N GLU A 219 -7.49 -20.57 9.98
CA GLU A 219 -6.21 -21.23 9.69
C GLU A 219 -5.34 -20.36 8.77
N VAL A 220 -4.05 -20.48 8.94
CA VAL A 220 -2.99 -19.82 8.20
C VAL A 220 -2.32 -20.93 7.40
N GLU A 221 -2.68 -21.08 6.13
CA GLU A 221 -2.23 -22.18 5.28
C GLU A 221 -0.86 -21.87 4.65
N ASP A 222 0.05 -22.84 4.62
CA ASP A 222 1.44 -22.68 4.11
C ASP A 222 1.52 -22.20 2.65
N GLU A 223 0.46 -22.40 1.85
CA GLU A 223 0.38 -22.03 0.43
C GLU A 223 -0.12 -20.60 0.19
N ASP A 224 -0.55 -19.89 1.24
CA ASP A 224 -1.03 -18.52 1.10
C ASP A 224 0.14 -17.57 0.78
N VAL A 225 0.21 -17.11 -0.47
CA VAL A 225 1.14 -16.03 -0.91
C VAL A 225 0.87 -14.68 -0.20
N SER A 226 -0.16 -14.64 0.65
CA SER A 226 -0.56 -13.53 1.53
C SER A 226 -0.03 -13.64 2.96
N MET A 227 0.76 -14.67 3.26
CA MET A 227 1.39 -14.83 4.56
C MET A 227 2.63 -13.96 4.65
N VAL A 228 2.70 -13.10 5.69
CA VAL A 228 3.82 -12.93 6.62
C VAL A 228 3.30 -12.10 7.77
N ALA A 229 3.45 -12.63 8.98
CA ALA A 229 4.08 -11.89 10.05
C ALA A 229 4.07 -12.79 11.26
N THR A 230 5.16 -13.52 11.49
CA THR A 230 5.55 -13.71 12.87
C THR A 230 5.95 -12.35 13.39
N HIS A 231 5.11 -11.75 14.23
CA HIS A 231 5.52 -10.51 14.87
C HIS A 231 6.81 -10.77 15.62
N TRP A 232 7.83 -9.94 15.41
CA TRP A 232 9.17 -10.10 16.00
C TRP A 232 9.13 -10.34 17.53
N CYS A 233 8.08 -9.86 18.22
CA CYS A 233 7.90 -10.00 19.66
C CYS A 233 7.49 -11.41 20.12
N CYS A 234 6.56 -12.07 19.42
CA CYS A 234 5.84 -13.23 19.95
C CYS A 234 5.73 -14.40 18.98
N LYS A 235 6.24 -14.21 17.76
CA LYS A 235 6.26 -15.21 16.70
C LYS A 235 4.89 -15.84 16.38
N LYS A 236 3.78 -15.15 16.67
CA LYS A 236 2.44 -15.58 16.22
C LYS A 236 2.23 -15.17 14.77
N ALA A 237 1.70 -16.09 13.96
CA ALA A 237 1.36 -15.85 12.57
C ALA A 237 0.05 -15.07 12.43
N PHE A 238 -0.03 -14.22 11.41
CA PHE A 238 -1.24 -13.47 11.04
C PHE A 238 -1.37 -13.45 9.52
N HIS A 239 -2.61 -13.42 9.01
CA HIS A 239 -2.84 -13.02 7.62
C HIS A 239 -2.43 -11.55 7.45
N ALA A 240 -1.70 -11.20 6.39
CA ALA A 240 -1.32 -9.81 6.13
C ALA A 240 -2.56 -8.90 6.04
N ASN A 241 -3.64 -9.41 5.44
CA ASN A 241 -4.94 -8.73 5.34
C ASN A 241 -5.63 -8.48 6.69
N CYS A 242 -5.28 -9.21 7.74
CA CYS A 242 -5.79 -8.98 9.09
C CYS A 242 -4.88 -8.06 9.89
N LEU A 243 -3.57 -8.33 9.84
CA LEU A 243 -2.58 -7.60 10.64
C LEU A 243 -2.40 -6.17 10.15
N LEU A 244 -2.35 -5.94 8.83
CA LEU A 244 -2.10 -4.61 8.32
C LEU A 244 -3.20 -3.61 8.73
N PRO A 245 -4.51 -3.89 8.56
CA PRO A 245 -5.57 -3.01 9.07
C PRO A 245 -5.48 -2.79 10.59
N TRP A 246 -5.11 -3.81 11.36
CA TRP A 246 -4.93 -3.67 12.82
C TRP A 246 -3.79 -2.73 13.17
N LEU A 247 -2.62 -2.90 12.55
CA LEU A 247 -1.49 -2.00 12.72
C LEU A 247 -1.85 -0.61 12.24
N LEU A 248 -2.70 -0.48 11.22
CA LEU A 248 -3.06 0.80 10.63
C LEU A 248 -4.21 1.55 11.30
N ALA A 249 -4.94 0.90 12.20
CA ALA A 249 -6.15 1.46 12.79
C ALA A 249 -5.89 2.66 13.72
N PRO A 250 -6.80 3.63 13.82
CA PRO A 250 -6.60 4.84 14.62
C PRO A 250 -6.52 4.55 16.12
N HIS A 251 -7.18 3.47 16.56
CA HIS A 251 -7.16 3.03 17.95
C HIS A 251 -5.83 2.37 18.34
N ASN A 252 -5.00 1.98 17.38
CA ASN A 252 -3.71 1.33 17.63
C ASN A 252 -2.55 2.29 17.31
N GLN A 253 -2.52 3.45 17.97
CA GLN A 253 -1.49 4.48 17.73
C GLN A 253 -0.07 3.98 17.97
N ALA A 254 0.11 3.10 18.96
CA ALA A 254 1.39 2.46 19.28
C ALA A 254 1.78 1.32 18.31
N ARG A 255 0.93 1.03 17.31
CA ARG A 255 1.16 -0.01 16.29
C ARG A 255 1.49 -1.35 16.93
N SER A 256 0.80 -1.64 18.02
CA SER A 256 1.08 -2.77 18.88
C SER A 256 0.55 -4.08 18.31
N CYS A 257 1.27 -5.16 18.61
CA CYS A 257 0.86 -6.52 18.27
C CYS A 257 -0.53 -6.83 18.85
N PRO A 258 -1.47 -7.37 18.06
CA PRO A 258 -2.78 -7.78 18.57
C PRO A 258 -2.70 -8.84 19.68
N HIS A 259 -1.65 -9.66 19.67
CA HIS A 259 -1.46 -10.76 20.61
C HIS A 259 -0.64 -10.34 21.84
N CYS A 260 0.60 -9.89 21.64
CA CYS A 260 1.55 -9.62 22.72
C CYS A 260 1.48 -8.17 23.26
N ARG A 261 0.78 -7.27 22.56
CA ARG A 261 0.69 -5.82 22.82
C ARG A 261 2.02 -5.06 22.87
N GLN A 262 3.13 -5.70 22.50
CA GLN A 262 4.40 -4.98 22.30
C GLN A 262 4.26 -4.02 21.12
N PRO A 263 4.86 -2.82 21.21
CA PRO A 263 4.86 -1.86 20.11
C PRO A 263 5.58 -2.46 18.89
N GLY A 264 5.08 -2.16 17.70
CA GLY A 264 5.73 -2.51 16.45
C GLY A 264 6.88 -1.53 16.16
N ASP A 265 7.92 -2.02 15.49
CA ASP A 265 8.92 -1.18 14.86
C ASP A 265 8.51 -0.89 13.41
N LEU A 266 9.11 0.16 12.81
CA LEU A 266 8.80 0.57 11.45
C LEU A 266 9.26 -0.43 10.39
N GLU A 267 10.32 -1.17 10.68
CA GLU A 267 10.88 -2.17 9.77
C GLU A 267 9.89 -3.32 9.57
N PHE A 268 9.35 -3.86 10.65
CA PHE A 268 8.30 -4.87 10.67
C PHE A 268 7.04 -4.40 9.95
N ILE A 269 6.60 -3.17 10.21
CA ILE A 269 5.44 -2.62 9.48
C ILE A 269 5.76 -2.55 7.98
N GLY A 270 6.97 -2.13 7.62
CA GLY A 270 7.47 -2.16 6.26
C GLY A 270 7.40 -3.54 5.61
N GLN A 271 7.79 -4.59 6.33
CA GLN A 271 7.68 -5.98 5.86
C GLN A 271 6.23 -6.42 5.64
N VAL A 272 5.32 -6.07 6.56
CA VAL A 272 3.89 -6.35 6.42
C VAL A 272 3.32 -5.63 5.19
N LEU A 273 3.75 -4.39 4.93
CA LEU A 273 3.37 -3.61 3.76
C LEU A 273 3.88 -4.23 2.45
N GLU A 274 5.11 -4.76 2.44
CA GLU A 274 5.70 -5.42 1.29
C GLU A 274 4.93 -6.69 0.91
N VAL A 275 4.52 -7.46 1.91
CA VAL A 275 3.75 -8.69 1.70
C VAL A 275 2.36 -8.38 1.20
N SER A 276 1.72 -7.37 1.78
CA SER A 276 0.43 -6.86 1.30
C SER A 276 0.54 -6.34 -0.15
N THR A 277 1.67 -5.74 -0.51
CA THR A 277 1.96 -5.30 -1.88
C THR A 277 1.97 -6.47 -2.86
N ARG A 278 2.54 -7.63 -2.48
CA ARG A 278 2.52 -8.84 -3.31
C ARG A 278 1.11 -9.39 -3.49
N THR A 279 0.32 -9.43 -2.42
CA THR A 279 -1.10 -9.86 -2.51
C THR A 279 -1.88 -8.98 -3.49
N LEU A 280 -1.62 -7.66 -3.51
CA LEU A 280 -2.25 -6.74 -4.46
C LEU A 280 -1.80 -6.96 -5.91
N LYS A 281 -0.61 -7.54 -6.15
CA LYS A 281 -0.12 -7.88 -7.50
C LYS A 281 -0.70 -9.19 -8.04
N ILE A 282 -1.03 -10.14 -7.17
CA ILE A 282 -1.54 -11.48 -7.55
C ILE A 282 -3.02 -11.46 -7.97
N LEU A 283 -3.78 -10.48 -7.47
CA LEU A 283 -5.21 -10.28 -7.78
C LEU A 283 -5.42 -9.38 -9.00
#